data_AF-A0A925NRB0-F1
#
_entry.id   AF-A0A925NRB0-F1
#
_cell.length_a   1.000
_cell.length_b   1.000
_cell.length_c   1.000
_cell.angle_alpha   90.00
_cell.angle_beta   90.00
_cell.angle_gamma   90.00
#
_symmetry.space_group_name_H-M   'P 1'
#
loop_
_entity.id
_entity.type
_entity.pdbx_description
1 polymer ?
#
loop_
_entity_poly.entity_id
_entity_poly.type
_entity_poly.pdbx_seq_one_letter_code
_entity_poly.pdbx_strand_id
1 'polypeptide(L)'
;MKSFGNRGGSPDNQPGNPLGRQPGRQSGNPNNQPPRNPQPGQPGVPPGYQPREQYPSNLNENYQQENPYQPAPSRNQDAQNYQQNQQYQQGQQYQQSPQGENEDYEEKPVRIEPGKRAGALLIDFVAAYFIGVLIQIPVTFIPFIQAFFSAQLLMPIVLLFKDAFFKGRGLGKNLMGLQVVDARSGRPCTAIQSFKRNIILVAPYVALLIFQFALNLTSYINVPFDWWLHTKKFLGDSVLSIINLVGMIYVAVVLPMECYRVWRRPDSLRKGDEMAGTMVIESSMDFSNPIPRA
;
A
#
# COMPACT_ATOMS: atom_id res chain seq x y z
N MET A 1 18.77 -35.93 35.49
CA MET A 1 17.49 -36.63 35.77
C MET A 1 16.56 -35.70 36.53
N LYS A 2 15.65 -35.00 35.83
CA LYS A 2 14.54 -34.28 36.45
C LYS A 2 13.30 -34.45 35.56
N SER A 3 12.21 -34.76 36.25
CA SER A 3 10.91 -35.24 35.81
C SER A 3 10.13 -34.20 34.99
N PHE A 4 9.52 -34.61 33.88
CA PHE A 4 8.49 -33.86 33.17
C PHE A 4 7.12 -34.38 33.59
N GLY A 5 6.32 -33.49 34.20
CA GLY A 5 4.90 -33.70 34.47
C GLY A 5 4.09 -33.64 33.18
N ASN A 6 3.15 -34.56 33.07
CA ASN A 6 2.26 -34.80 31.94
C ASN A 6 0.80 -34.70 32.42
N ARG A 7 -0.12 -34.49 31.46
CA ARG A 7 -1.60 -34.52 31.51
C ARG A 7 -2.26 -33.20 31.94
N GLY A 8 -3.32 -32.73 31.28
CA GLY A 8 -4.12 -33.27 30.18
C GLY A 8 -5.33 -32.36 29.94
N GLY A 9 -5.94 -32.45 28.76
CA GLY A 9 -7.18 -31.75 28.42
C GLY A 9 -7.70 -32.21 27.06
N SER A 10 -8.80 -32.97 27.10
CA SER A 10 -9.44 -33.66 25.97
C SER A 10 -10.06 -32.72 24.91
N PRO A 11 -10.33 -33.24 23.69
CA PRO A 11 -11.10 -32.58 22.66
C PRO A 11 -12.61 -32.88 22.79
N ASP A 12 -13.43 -31.84 22.89
CA ASP A 12 -14.88 -31.97 22.75
C ASP A 12 -15.28 -31.89 21.27
N ASN A 13 -15.69 -33.07 20.76
CA ASN A 13 -16.54 -33.23 19.60
C ASN A 13 -17.94 -32.67 19.92
N GLN A 14 -18.49 -31.84 19.04
CA GLN A 14 -19.95 -31.73 18.92
C GLN A 14 -20.42 -31.96 17.48
N PRO A 15 -21.59 -32.60 17.30
CA PRO A 15 -22.05 -33.15 16.03
C PRO A 15 -22.87 -32.15 15.23
N GLY A 16 -22.97 -32.43 13.93
CA GLY A 16 -23.67 -31.60 12.96
C GLY A 16 -25.18 -31.47 13.20
N ASN A 17 -25.76 -30.50 12.49
CA ASN A 17 -27.18 -30.46 12.22
C ASN A 17 -27.44 -29.98 10.77
N PRO A 18 -28.59 -30.33 10.18
CA PRO A 18 -28.71 -30.60 8.75
C PRO A 18 -29.35 -29.46 7.94
N LEU A 19 -29.21 -29.61 6.62
CA LEU A 19 -30.07 -29.14 5.52
C LEU A 19 -31.34 -28.36 5.90
N GLY A 20 -31.50 -27.17 5.33
CA GLY A 20 -32.81 -26.55 5.23
C GLY A 20 -32.87 -25.13 4.64
N ARG A 21 -33.61 -25.03 3.54
CA ARG A 21 -34.37 -23.86 3.03
C ARG A 21 -33.67 -22.84 2.13
N GLN A 22 -34.00 -23.00 0.84
CA GLN A 22 -34.14 -21.92 -0.14
C GLN A 22 -35.14 -20.87 0.36
N PRO A 23 -34.87 -19.55 0.20
CA PRO A 23 -35.90 -18.53 0.20
C PRO A 23 -36.46 -18.33 -1.20
N GLY A 24 -37.78 -18.33 -1.27
CA GLY A 24 -38.55 -18.19 -2.50
C GLY A 24 -38.52 -16.79 -3.10
N ARG A 25 -38.94 -16.77 -4.36
CA ARG A 25 -39.42 -15.63 -5.13
C ARG A 25 -40.38 -14.76 -4.29
N GLN A 26 -40.09 -13.47 -4.16
CA GLN A 26 -41.09 -12.41 -3.95
C GLN A 26 -41.10 -11.58 -5.24
N SER A 27 -42.12 -11.74 -6.08
CA SER A 27 -43.41 -11.02 -6.03
C SER A 27 -43.20 -9.51 -6.11
N GLY A 28 -43.37 -8.99 -7.33
CA GLY A 28 -43.23 -7.58 -7.65
C GLY A 28 -44.25 -6.69 -6.96
N ASN A 29 -43.81 -5.48 -6.66
CA ASN A 29 -44.61 -4.36 -6.20
C ASN A 29 -44.87 -3.43 -7.41
N PRO A 30 -46.10 -3.30 -7.93
CA PRO A 30 -46.39 -2.55 -9.16
C PRO A 30 -46.68 -1.04 -8.94
N ASN A 31 -46.20 -0.40 -7.86
CA ASN A 31 -46.62 0.95 -7.49
C ASN A 31 -45.51 2.02 -7.38
N ASN A 32 -44.46 1.96 -8.20
CA ASN A 32 -43.54 3.10 -8.36
C ASN A 32 -43.63 3.68 -9.77
N GLN A 33 -44.58 4.60 -9.93
CA GLN A 33 -44.58 5.54 -11.06
C GLN A 33 -43.40 6.52 -10.87
N PRO A 34 -42.54 6.75 -11.88
CA PRO A 34 -41.57 7.83 -11.81
C PRO A 34 -42.27 9.20 -11.87
N PRO A 35 -41.80 10.22 -11.14
CA PRO A 35 -42.31 11.58 -11.26
C PRO A 35 -42.08 12.12 -12.67
N ARG A 36 -43.13 12.73 -13.23
CA ARG A 36 -43.09 13.49 -14.49
C ARG A 36 -42.11 14.66 -14.36
N ASN A 37 -41.22 14.79 -15.34
CA ASN A 37 -40.40 15.99 -15.58
C ASN A 37 -41.27 17.25 -15.65
N PRO A 38 -40.90 18.35 -14.97
CA PRO A 38 -41.42 19.67 -15.27
C PRO A 38 -40.92 20.17 -16.63
N GLN A 39 -41.82 20.79 -17.38
CA GLN A 39 -41.56 21.46 -18.66
C GLN A 39 -40.54 22.60 -18.52
N PRO A 40 -39.72 22.84 -19.57
CA PRO A 40 -38.85 24.01 -19.64
C PRO A 40 -39.65 25.23 -20.12
N GLY A 41 -39.67 26.29 -19.31
CA GLY A 41 -40.10 27.60 -19.77
C GLY A 41 -40.57 28.51 -18.64
N GLN A 42 -39.69 29.39 -18.16
CA GLN A 42 -40.05 30.80 -17.97
C GLN A 42 -38.79 31.66 -17.71
N PRO A 43 -38.68 32.82 -18.38
CA PRO A 43 -37.58 33.76 -18.21
C PRO A 43 -37.82 34.77 -17.07
N GLY A 44 -36.77 34.99 -16.26
CA GLY A 44 -36.34 36.30 -15.74
C GLY A 44 -37.18 37.01 -14.67
N VAL A 45 -36.64 37.09 -13.44
CA VAL A 45 -36.88 38.21 -12.51
C VAL A 45 -35.58 38.49 -11.70
N PRO A 46 -35.01 39.71 -11.73
CA PRO A 46 -33.96 40.15 -10.81
C PRO A 46 -34.54 41.12 -9.73
N PRO A 47 -33.71 41.68 -8.84
CA PRO A 47 -33.51 41.27 -7.44
C PRO A 47 -34.29 42.13 -6.42
N GLY A 48 -34.73 41.50 -5.31
CA GLY A 48 -35.31 42.19 -4.17
C GLY A 48 -34.81 41.60 -2.86
N TYR A 49 -33.85 42.27 -2.22
CA TYR A 49 -33.41 41.96 -0.86
C TYR A 49 -34.53 42.30 0.14
N GLN A 50 -34.92 41.35 0.97
CA GLN A 50 -35.66 41.59 2.22
C GLN A 50 -34.78 41.24 3.43
N PRO A 51 -34.93 41.94 4.57
CA PRO A 51 -33.95 41.93 5.65
C PRO A 51 -34.32 41.06 6.86
N ARG A 52 -33.28 40.79 7.67
CA ARG A 52 -33.25 40.44 9.10
C ARG A 52 -33.84 39.09 9.54
N GLU A 53 -32.95 38.20 9.95
CA GLU A 53 -33.20 37.32 11.10
C GLU A 53 -32.27 37.68 12.26
N GLN A 54 -32.89 37.76 13.44
CA GLN A 54 -32.31 38.07 14.74
C GLN A 54 -31.44 36.91 15.22
N TYR A 55 -30.21 37.20 15.63
CA TYR A 55 -29.45 36.32 16.51
C TYR A 55 -29.75 36.67 17.98
N PRO A 56 -30.00 35.68 18.85
CA PRO A 56 -30.05 35.90 20.28
C PRO A 56 -28.64 36.06 20.86
N SER A 57 -28.42 37.22 21.48
CA SER A 57 -27.30 37.48 22.38
C SER A 57 -27.43 36.63 23.64
N ASN A 58 -26.49 35.73 23.87
CA ASN A 58 -26.17 35.26 25.21
C ASN A 58 -24.80 35.81 25.58
N LEU A 59 -24.80 36.92 26.32
CA LEU A 59 -23.66 37.41 27.08
C LEU A 59 -23.38 36.41 28.19
N ASN A 60 -22.14 35.93 28.27
CA ASN A 60 -21.58 35.43 29.50
C ASN A 60 -20.30 36.22 29.76
N GLU A 61 -20.41 37.18 30.66
CA GLU A 61 -19.29 37.96 31.19
C GLU A 61 -18.51 37.08 32.16
N ASN A 62 -17.20 36.91 31.93
CA ASN A 62 -16.30 36.58 33.03
C ASN A 62 -14.88 37.11 32.76
N TYR A 63 -14.46 37.92 33.73
CA TYR A 63 -13.28 38.72 34.00
C TYR A 63 -12.05 38.72 33.07
N GLN A 64 -11.62 39.97 32.89
CA GLN A 64 -10.31 40.47 32.50
C GLN A 64 -9.18 39.84 33.31
N GLN A 65 -8.13 39.41 32.61
CA GLN A 65 -6.78 39.34 33.15
C GLN A 65 -5.84 39.98 32.12
N GLU A 66 -5.37 41.19 32.44
CA GLU A 66 -4.42 41.95 31.64
C GLU A 66 -3.08 41.20 31.56
N ASN A 67 -2.68 40.83 30.35
CA ASN A 67 -1.33 40.39 30.05
C ASN A 67 -0.55 41.54 29.37
N PRO A 68 0.69 41.82 29.80
CA PRO A 68 1.48 42.92 29.25
C PRO A 68 1.98 42.60 27.83
N TYR A 69 1.83 43.60 26.96
CA TYR A 69 2.46 43.82 25.66
C TYR A 69 3.26 42.63 25.08
N GLN A 70 2.61 41.86 24.20
CA GLN A 70 3.31 41.05 23.22
C GLN A 70 3.61 41.89 21.97
N PRO A 71 4.86 41.90 21.47
CA PRO A 71 5.21 42.61 20.26
C PRO A 71 4.40 42.06 19.07
N ALA A 72 3.91 42.98 18.23
CA ALA A 72 3.11 42.67 17.05
C ALA A 72 3.85 41.64 16.16
N PRO A 73 3.26 40.47 15.88
CA PRO A 73 3.89 39.48 15.03
C PRO A 73 4.07 40.04 13.62
N SER A 74 5.27 39.88 13.10
CA SER A 74 5.67 40.25 11.74
C SER A 74 4.80 39.52 10.71
N ARG A 75 3.97 40.30 10.00
CA ARG A 75 2.90 39.92 9.04
C ARG A 75 3.29 38.95 7.89
N ASN A 76 4.56 38.55 7.77
CA ASN A 76 5.05 37.67 6.70
C ASN A 76 5.35 36.23 7.16
N GLN A 77 5.32 35.91 8.45
CA GLN A 77 5.59 34.53 8.92
C GLN A 77 4.33 33.65 9.01
N ASP A 78 3.15 34.24 9.16
CA ASP A 78 1.91 33.47 9.34
C ASP A 78 1.46 32.79 8.04
N ALA A 79 1.68 33.40 6.88
CA ALA A 79 1.22 32.86 5.60
C ALA A 79 1.87 31.53 5.22
N GLN A 80 3.13 31.28 5.62
CA GLN A 80 3.80 30.01 5.35
C GLN A 80 3.33 28.90 6.31
N ASN A 81 3.01 29.23 7.56
CA ASN A 81 2.52 28.25 8.53
C ASN A 81 1.09 27.78 8.22
N TYR A 82 0.23 28.62 7.65
CA TYR A 82 -1.12 28.22 7.26
C TYR A 82 -1.15 27.21 6.10
N GLN A 83 -0.24 27.29 5.13
CA GLN A 83 -0.17 26.28 4.07
C GLN A 83 0.34 24.93 4.57
N GLN A 84 1.29 24.93 5.52
CA GLN A 84 1.81 23.70 6.09
C GLN A 84 0.79 23.01 7.01
N ASN A 85 0.01 23.77 7.80
CA ASN A 85 -0.98 23.19 8.72
C ASN A 85 -2.25 22.65 8.03
N GLN A 86 -2.65 23.19 6.87
CA GLN A 86 -3.78 22.61 6.12
C GLN A 86 -3.47 21.22 5.56
N GLN A 87 -2.21 20.93 5.26
CA GLN A 87 -1.81 19.61 4.76
C GLN A 87 -1.86 18.53 5.85
N TYR A 88 -1.61 18.89 7.12
CA TYR A 88 -1.72 17.93 8.24
C TYR A 88 -3.15 17.70 8.73
N GLN A 89 -4.06 18.66 8.60
CA GLN A 89 -5.45 18.46 9.05
C GLN A 89 -6.28 17.56 8.12
N GLN A 90 -5.96 17.52 6.81
CA GLN A 90 -6.64 16.57 5.91
C GLN A 90 -6.30 15.10 6.24
N GLY A 91 -5.11 14.81 6.78
CA GLY A 91 -4.71 13.44 7.11
C GLY A 91 -5.37 12.84 8.36
N GLN A 92 -5.92 13.66 9.28
CA GLN A 92 -6.54 13.15 10.52
C GLN A 92 -8.05 12.94 10.43
N GLN A 93 -8.72 13.46 9.39
CA GLN A 93 -10.17 13.32 9.26
C GLN A 93 -10.61 11.91 8.80
N TYR A 94 -9.67 11.02 8.49
CA TYR A 94 -9.92 9.63 8.09
C TYR A 94 -10.02 8.65 9.26
N GLN A 95 -9.77 9.08 10.50
CA GLN A 95 -9.96 8.21 11.68
C GLN A 95 -11.27 8.55 12.37
N GLN A 96 -12.27 7.69 12.11
CA GLN A 96 -13.56 7.59 12.82
C GLN A 96 -14.70 8.45 12.26
N SER A 97 -15.11 8.18 11.02
CA SER A 97 -16.53 8.36 10.66
C SER A 97 -17.35 7.33 11.45
N PRO A 98 -18.40 7.73 12.20
CA PRO A 98 -19.34 6.80 12.82
C PRO A 98 -19.90 5.85 11.75
N GLN A 99 -20.04 4.56 12.09
CA GLN A 99 -20.59 3.49 11.23
C GLN A 99 -22.11 3.68 10.94
N GLY A 100 -22.53 4.87 10.53
CA GLY A 100 -23.89 5.19 10.11
C GLY A 100 -24.02 5.09 8.59
N GLU A 101 -24.89 4.17 8.16
CA GLU A 101 -25.56 4.09 6.85
C GLU A 101 -24.80 4.59 5.61
N ASN A 102 -24.11 3.66 4.94
CA ASN A 102 -23.98 3.44 3.48
C ASN A 102 -24.34 4.59 2.51
N GLU A 103 -23.84 5.80 2.72
CA GLU A 103 -23.60 6.70 1.60
C GLU A 103 -22.29 6.24 0.95
N ASP A 104 -22.37 5.81 -0.32
CA ASP A 104 -21.23 5.47 -1.18
C ASP A 104 -20.37 6.73 -1.35
N TYR A 105 -19.56 7.07 -0.34
CA TYR A 105 -18.58 8.14 -0.44
C TYR A 105 -17.49 7.68 -1.41
N GLU A 106 -17.59 8.15 -2.65
CA GLU A 106 -16.57 7.99 -3.66
C GLU A 106 -15.30 8.70 -3.18
N GLU A 107 -14.41 7.94 -2.54
CA GLU A 107 -13.19 8.45 -1.92
C GLU A 107 -12.27 8.98 -3.02
N LYS A 108 -12.16 10.31 -3.14
CA LYS A 108 -11.36 10.92 -4.19
C LYS A 108 -9.88 10.67 -3.91
N PRO A 109 -9.10 10.16 -4.88
CA PRO A 109 -7.69 9.90 -4.68
C PRO A 109 -6.95 11.20 -4.37
N VAL A 110 -6.34 11.25 -3.17
CA VAL A 110 -5.48 12.36 -2.77
C VAL A 110 -4.19 12.29 -3.59
N ARG A 111 -3.82 13.43 -4.19
CA ARG A 111 -2.59 13.54 -4.97
C ARG A 111 -1.39 13.49 -4.02
N ILE A 112 -0.68 12.38 -4.02
CA ILE A 112 0.56 12.23 -3.25
C ILE A 112 1.73 12.77 -4.06
N GLU A 113 2.59 13.55 -3.41
CA GLU A 113 3.82 14.03 -4.00
C GLU A 113 4.69 12.87 -4.54
N PRO A 114 5.11 12.91 -5.81
CA PRO A 114 5.89 11.83 -6.40
C PRO A 114 7.22 11.61 -5.67
N GLY A 115 7.80 12.68 -5.09
CA GLY A 115 9.01 12.63 -4.28
C GLY A 115 8.89 11.73 -3.06
N LYS A 116 7.77 11.83 -2.30
CA LYS A 116 7.51 10.95 -1.15
C LYS A 116 7.42 9.48 -1.57
N ARG A 117 6.77 9.19 -2.70
CA ARG A 117 6.64 7.83 -3.24
C ARG A 117 7.98 7.26 -3.70
N ALA A 118 8.79 8.07 -4.39
CA ALA A 118 10.12 7.68 -4.84
C ALA A 118 11.06 7.44 -3.64
N GLY A 119 11.03 8.33 -2.64
CA GLY A 119 11.78 8.18 -1.39
C GLY A 119 11.38 6.91 -0.63
N ALA A 120 10.08 6.65 -0.49
CA ALA A 120 9.58 5.42 0.12
C ALA A 120 10.05 4.17 -0.63
N LEU A 121 10.06 4.21 -1.98
CA LEU A 121 10.54 3.12 -2.80
C LEU A 121 12.05 2.88 -2.59
N LEU A 122 12.86 3.94 -2.56
CA LEU A 122 14.31 3.84 -2.32
C LEU A 122 14.60 3.21 -0.95
N ILE A 123 13.91 3.68 0.10
CA ILE A 123 14.06 3.11 1.45
C ILE A 123 13.63 1.64 1.47
N ASP A 124 12.53 1.28 0.80
CA ASP A 124 12.10 -0.11 0.67
C ASP A 124 13.17 -0.99 0.01
N PHE A 125 13.90 -0.49 -1.00
CA PHE A 125 14.99 -1.21 -1.65
C PHE A 125 16.19 -1.42 -0.72
N VAL A 126 16.61 -0.37 -0.02
CA VAL A 126 17.70 -0.46 0.96
C VAL A 126 17.35 -1.45 2.07
N ALA A 127 16.12 -1.37 2.59
CA ALA A 127 15.64 -2.31 3.59
C ALA A 127 15.58 -3.75 3.06
N ALA A 128 15.08 -3.97 1.84
CA ALA A 128 15.04 -5.29 1.22
C ALA A 128 16.44 -5.88 1.03
N TYR A 129 17.42 -5.06 0.66
CA TYR A 129 18.82 -5.48 0.57
C TYR A 129 19.36 -5.95 1.93
N PHE A 130 19.20 -5.15 2.99
CA PHE A 130 19.66 -5.54 4.33
C PHE A 130 18.94 -6.78 4.85
N ILE A 131 17.63 -6.89 4.67
CA ILE A 131 16.87 -8.10 5.04
C ILE A 131 17.41 -9.31 4.28
N GLY A 132 17.67 -9.18 2.97
CA GLY A 132 18.27 -10.25 2.16
C GLY A 132 19.63 -10.69 2.69
N VAL A 133 20.52 -9.74 3.01
CA VAL A 133 21.85 -10.03 3.59
C VAL A 133 21.72 -10.72 4.95
N LEU A 134 20.83 -10.24 5.82
CA LEU A 134 20.61 -10.82 7.15
C LEU A 134 20.07 -12.25 7.07
N ILE A 135 19.13 -12.53 6.16
CA ILE A 135 18.62 -13.88 5.90
C ILE A 135 19.72 -14.77 5.29
N GLN A 136 20.63 -14.20 4.49
CA GLN A 136 21.69 -14.98 3.87
C GLN A 136 22.67 -15.56 4.88
N ILE A 137 22.97 -14.87 5.98
CA ILE A 137 23.92 -15.34 7.01
C ILE A 137 23.60 -16.76 7.49
N PRO A 138 22.41 -17.07 8.05
CA PRO A 138 22.08 -18.43 8.46
C PRO A 138 22.01 -19.41 7.27
N VAL A 139 21.57 -18.96 6.09
CA VAL A 139 21.50 -19.80 4.88
C VAL A 139 22.88 -20.32 4.45
N THR A 140 23.95 -19.54 4.64
CA THR A 140 25.31 -19.99 4.30
C THR A 140 25.81 -21.19 5.09
N PHE A 141 25.24 -21.47 6.26
CA PHE A 141 25.60 -22.64 7.07
C PHE A 141 24.92 -23.93 6.62
N ILE A 142 23.98 -23.86 5.67
CA ILE A 142 23.24 -25.02 5.16
C ILE A 142 23.47 -25.13 3.65
N PRO A 143 24.47 -25.91 3.20
CA PRO A 143 24.88 -25.96 1.79
C PRO A 143 23.75 -26.29 0.82
N PHE A 144 22.82 -27.16 1.25
CA PHE A 144 21.64 -27.49 0.46
C PHE A 144 20.74 -26.27 0.24
N ILE A 145 20.44 -25.47 1.26
CA ILE A 145 19.57 -24.29 1.12
C ILE A 145 20.28 -23.19 0.34
N GLN A 146 21.59 -22.99 0.56
CA GLN A 146 22.39 -22.01 -0.17
C GLN A 146 22.32 -22.19 -1.69
N ALA A 147 22.17 -23.43 -2.17
CA ALA A 147 22.01 -23.72 -3.59
C ALA A 147 20.72 -23.13 -4.19
N PHE A 148 19.66 -23.00 -3.40
CA PHE A 148 18.36 -22.50 -3.85
C PHE A 148 18.13 -21.03 -3.51
N PHE A 149 18.70 -20.55 -2.41
CA PHE A 149 18.46 -19.20 -1.89
C PHE A 149 19.73 -18.35 -1.95
N SER A 150 19.88 -17.64 -3.07
CA SER A 150 20.86 -16.57 -3.18
C SER A 150 20.28 -15.24 -2.69
N ALA A 151 21.14 -14.34 -2.22
CA ALA A 151 20.74 -12.98 -1.82
C ALA A 151 20.04 -12.23 -2.97
N GLN A 152 20.43 -12.52 -4.21
CA GLN A 152 19.81 -12.00 -5.44
C GLN A 152 18.36 -12.45 -5.58
N LEU A 153 18.00 -13.66 -5.14
CA LEU A 153 16.62 -14.17 -5.12
C LEU A 153 15.82 -13.64 -3.92
N LEU A 154 16.45 -13.45 -2.77
CA LEU A 154 15.77 -12.96 -1.56
C LEU A 154 15.27 -11.52 -1.71
N MET A 155 16.06 -10.63 -2.32
CA MET A 155 15.67 -9.23 -2.52
C MET A 155 14.32 -9.08 -3.27
N PRO A 156 14.09 -9.66 -4.46
CA PRO A 156 12.82 -9.52 -5.17
C PRO A 156 11.66 -10.17 -4.41
N ILE A 157 11.90 -11.27 -3.67
CA ILE A 157 10.87 -11.87 -2.80
C ILE A 157 10.44 -10.86 -1.73
N VAL A 158 11.37 -10.22 -1.04
CA VAL A 158 11.06 -9.19 -0.05
C VAL A 158 10.30 -8.02 -0.70
N LEU A 159 10.73 -7.58 -1.88
CA LEU A 159 10.06 -6.49 -2.61
C LEU A 159 8.65 -6.83 -3.09
N LEU A 160 8.36 -8.09 -3.44
CA LEU A 160 7.01 -8.53 -3.81
C LEU A 160 6.02 -8.40 -2.65
N PHE A 161 6.47 -8.73 -1.44
CA PHE A 161 5.63 -8.77 -0.25
C PHE A 161 5.80 -7.58 0.69
N LYS A 162 6.64 -6.60 0.35
CA LYS A 162 6.96 -5.47 1.23
C LYS A 162 5.74 -4.70 1.73
N ASP A 163 4.67 -4.65 0.96
CA ASP A 163 3.45 -3.92 1.33
C ASP A 163 2.44 -4.76 2.10
N ALA A 164 2.69 -6.06 2.24
CA ALA A 164 1.86 -6.94 3.07
C ALA A 164 2.11 -6.72 4.58
N PHE A 165 3.20 -6.06 4.94
CA PHE A 165 3.58 -5.76 6.32
C PHE A 165 2.87 -4.51 6.86
N PHE A 166 2.86 -4.33 8.17
CA PHE A 166 2.41 -3.12 8.87
C PHE A 166 1.03 -2.57 8.44
N LYS A 167 0.07 -3.47 8.18
CA LYS A 167 -1.27 -3.15 7.67
C LYS A 167 -1.23 -2.38 6.33
N GLY A 168 -0.50 -2.87 5.34
CA GLY A 168 -0.44 -2.23 4.02
C GLY A 168 0.71 -1.23 3.88
N ARG A 169 1.67 -1.22 4.80
CA ARG A 169 2.79 -0.27 4.83
C ARG A 169 4.11 -1.04 4.70
N GLY A 170 4.84 -0.78 3.62
CA GLY A 170 6.27 -1.13 3.58
C GLY A 170 7.08 -0.26 4.54
N LEU A 171 8.31 -0.67 4.88
CA LEU A 171 9.18 0.08 5.79
C LEU A 171 9.38 1.53 5.33
N GLY A 172 9.69 1.73 4.05
CA GLY A 172 9.88 3.08 3.50
C GLY A 172 8.59 3.88 3.41
N LYS A 173 7.45 3.21 3.15
CA LYS A 173 6.14 3.87 3.14
C LYS A 173 5.72 4.30 4.53
N ASN A 174 5.94 3.45 5.53
CA ASN A 174 5.66 3.78 6.91
C ASN A 174 6.46 5.00 7.34
N LEU A 175 7.77 5.05 7.03
CA LEU A 175 8.63 6.20 7.32
C LEU A 175 8.22 7.49 6.58
N MET A 176 7.60 7.37 5.41
CA MET A 176 7.12 8.50 4.62
C MET A 176 5.65 8.88 4.91
N GLY A 177 5.02 8.25 5.90
CA GLY A 177 3.61 8.49 6.22
C GLY A 177 2.66 8.10 5.09
N LEU A 178 2.94 6.98 4.42
CA LEU A 178 2.15 6.45 3.31
C LEU A 178 1.61 5.07 3.66
N GLN A 179 0.38 4.78 3.24
CA GLN A 179 -0.24 3.47 3.37
C GLN A 179 -0.86 3.04 2.05
N VAL A 180 -0.78 1.75 1.74
CA VAL A 180 -1.50 1.19 0.60
C VAL A 180 -2.79 0.55 1.10
N VAL A 181 -3.88 0.98 0.49
CA VAL A 181 -5.22 0.47 0.73
C VAL A 181 -5.81 -0.07 -0.55
N ASP A 182 -6.76 -0.99 -0.41
CA ASP A 182 -7.63 -1.44 -1.48
C ASP A 182 -8.52 -0.27 -1.93
N ALA A 183 -8.56 0.00 -3.23
CA ALA A 183 -9.21 1.19 -3.77
C ALA A 183 -10.75 1.15 -3.68
N ARG A 184 -11.35 -0.01 -3.39
CA ARG A 184 -12.81 -0.17 -3.28
C ARG A 184 -13.28 -0.20 -1.83
N SER A 185 -12.51 -0.85 -0.97
CA SER A 185 -12.90 -1.10 0.43
C SER A 185 -12.20 -0.20 1.44
N GLY A 186 -11.17 0.55 1.03
CA GLY A 186 -10.32 1.35 1.93
C GLY A 186 -9.50 0.51 2.92
N ARG A 187 -9.58 -0.83 2.85
CA ARG A 187 -8.90 -1.73 3.77
C ARG A 187 -7.41 -1.83 3.45
N PRO A 188 -6.55 -2.12 4.45
CA PRO A 188 -5.14 -2.44 4.22
C PRO A 188 -4.89 -3.42 3.08
N CYS A 189 -3.87 -3.14 2.27
CA CYS A 189 -3.45 -4.02 1.18
C CYS A 189 -3.15 -5.45 1.69
N THR A 190 -3.73 -6.45 1.02
CA THR A 190 -3.47 -7.87 1.29
C THR A 190 -2.13 -8.32 0.69
N ALA A 191 -1.62 -9.49 1.10
CA ALA A 191 -0.39 -10.07 0.54
C ALA A 191 -0.50 -10.34 -0.98
N ILE A 192 -1.65 -10.83 -1.44
CA ILE A 192 -1.91 -11.07 -2.87
C ILE A 192 -1.93 -9.75 -3.65
N GLN A 193 -2.52 -8.70 -3.09
CA GLN A 193 -2.49 -7.38 -3.70
C GLN A 193 -1.07 -6.82 -3.74
N SER A 194 -0.28 -6.97 -2.66
CA SER A 194 1.14 -6.58 -2.64
C SER A 194 1.91 -7.29 -3.76
N PHE A 195 1.73 -8.60 -3.89
CA PHE A 195 2.38 -9.39 -4.95
C PHE A 195 1.99 -8.88 -6.34
N LYS A 196 0.69 -8.74 -6.64
CA LYS A 196 0.20 -8.21 -7.92
C LYS A 196 0.75 -6.81 -8.18
N ARG A 197 0.76 -5.93 -7.19
CA ARG A 197 1.22 -4.55 -7.36
C ARG A 197 2.70 -4.47 -7.70
N ASN A 198 3.51 -5.32 -7.07
CA ASN A 198 4.95 -5.30 -7.20
C ASN A 198 5.47 -6.24 -8.30
N ILE A 199 4.70 -7.20 -8.82
CA ILE A 199 5.19 -8.13 -9.86
C ILE A 199 5.64 -7.40 -11.13
N ILE A 200 5.01 -6.28 -11.50
CA ILE A 200 5.45 -5.44 -12.63
C ILE A 200 6.87 -4.90 -12.40
N LEU A 201 7.22 -4.64 -11.14
CA LEU A 201 8.51 -4.12 -10.73
C LEU A 201 9.64 -5.16 -10.84
N VAL A 202 9.32 -6.43 -10.59
CA VAL A 202 10.31 -7.50 -10.41
C VAL A 202 10.24 -8.60 -11.47
N ALA A 203 9.19 -8.68 -12.28
CA ALA A 203 8.99 -9.76 -13.25
C ALA A 203 10.17 -9.99 -14.20
N PRO A 204 10.75 -8.97 -14.86
CA PRO A 204 11.90 -9.20 -15.76
C PRO A 204 13.10 -9.79 -15.01
N TYR A 205 13.34 -9.30 -13.80
CA TYR A 205 14.44 -9.76 -12.95
C TYR A 205 14.21 -11.20 -12.47
N VAL A 206 13.00 -11.51 -12.00
CA VAL A 206 12.61 -12.86 -11.53
C VAL A 206 12.69 -13.88 -12.66
N ALA A 207 12.28 -13.54 -13.89
CA ALA A 207 12.38 -14.44 -15.03
C ALA A 207 13.84 -14.83 -15.31
N LEU A 208 14.76 -13.87 -15.25
CA LEU A 208 16.19 -14.13 -15.42
C LEU A 208 16.79 -14.93 -14.25
N LEU A 209 16.33 -14.70 -13.02
CA LEU A 209 16.73 -15.52 -11.87
C LEU A 209 16.25 -16.96 -11.98
N ILE A 210 15.04 -17.19 -12.48
CA ILE A 210 14.53 -18.55 -12.76
C ILE A 210 15.40 -19.23 -13.81
N PHE A 211 15.80 -18.50 -14.86
CA PHE A 211 16.70 -19.03 -15.87
C PHE A 211 18.09 -19.38 -15.29
N GLN A 212 18.68 -18.48 -14.49
CA GLN A 212 19.93 -18.75 -13.79
C GLN A 212 19.82 -19.96 -12.85
N PHE A 213 18.71 -20.07 -12.13
CA PHE A 213 18.43 -21.20 -11.26
C PHE A 213 18.37 -22.52 -12.04
N ALA A 214 17.70 -22.54 -13.19
CA ALA A 214 17.66 -23.71 -14.07
C ALA A 214 19.06 -24.11 -14.56
N LEU A 215 19.91 -23.13 -14.92
CA LEU A 215 21.31 -23.39 -15.27
C LEU A 215 22.10 -23.96 -14.10
N ASN A 216 21.93 -23.43 -12.89
CA ASN A 216 22.58 -23.94 -11.69
C ASN A 216 22.17 -25.39 -11.40
N LEU A 217 20.91 -25.74 -11.65
CA LEU A 217 20.41 -27.11 -11.47
C LEU A 217 21.16 -28.12 -12.36
N THR A 218 21.59 -27.70 -13.55
CA THR A 218 22.41 -28.57 -14.43
C THR A 218 23.78 -28.89 -13.85
N SER A 219 24.27 -28.14 -12.86
CA SER A 219 25.55 -28.41 -12.17
C SER A 219 25.50 -29.67 -11.31
N TYR A 220 24.31 -30.10 -10.89
CA TYR A 220 24.12 -31.36 -10.18
C TYR A 220 24.13 -32.58 -11.11
N ILE A 221 24.05 -32.35 -12.42
CA ILE A 221 24.17 -33.41 -13.43
C ILE A 221 25.67 -33.59 -13.70
N ASN A 222 26.22 -34.72 -13.22
CA ASN A 222 27.62 -35.06 -13.40
C ASN A 222 27.85 -35.54 -14.84
N VAL A 223 28.27 -34.61 -15.70
CA VAL A 223 28.52 -34.87 -17.12
C VAL A 223 30.05 -34.94 -17.32
N PRO A 224 30.61 -36.06 -17.81
CA PRO A 224 32.05 -36.31 -17.85
C PRO A 224 32.74 -35.64 -19.05
N PHE A 225 32.35 -34.40 -19.39
CA PHE A 225 32.87 -33.69 -20.56
C PHE A 225 33.43 -32.32 -20.15
N ASP A 226 34.73 -32.08 -20.37
CA ASP A 226 35.37 -30.82 -20.00
C ASP A 226 34.81 -29.61 -20.76
N TRP A 227 34.48 -29.79 -22.04
CA TRP A 227 33.86 -28.74 -22.86
C TRP A 227 32.52 -28.26 -22.26
N TRP A 228 31.81 -29.15 -21.58
CA TRP A 228 30.54 -28.84 -20.92
C TRP A 228 30.74 -27.96 -19.68
N LEU A 229 31.80 -28.22 -18.89
CA LEU A 229 32.15 -27.37 -17.74
C LEU A 229 32.52 -25.94 -18.17
N HIS A 230 33.33 -25.80 -19.23
CA HIS A 230 33.67 -24.48 -19.78
C HIS A 230 32.46 -23.75 -20.34
N THR A 231 31.61 -24.44 -21.11
CA THR A 231 30.39 -23.88 -21.70
C THR A 231 29.41 -23.41 -20.63
N LYS A 232 29.22 -24.21 -19.57
CA LYS A 232 28.38 -23.85 -18.42
C LYS A 232 28.87 -22.61 -17.72
N LYS A 233 30.17 -22.53 -17.41
CA LYS A 233 30.75 -21.38 -16.73
C LYS A 233 30.56 -20.12 -17.57
N PHE A 234 30.89 -20.18 -18.87
CA PHE A 234 30.68 -19.08 -19.79
C PHE A 234 29.21 -18.65 -19.87
N LEU A 235 28.28 -19.60 -19.96
CA LEU A 235 26.84 -19.33 -20.02
C LEU A 235 26.35 -18.70 -18.72
N GLY A 236 26.76 -19.21 -17.56
CA GLY A 236 26.40 -18.65 -16.25
C GLY A 236 26.92 -17.22 -16.07
N ASP A 237 28.19 -16.96 -16.42
CA ASP A 237 28.80 -15.63 -16.36
C ASP A 237 28.07 -14.64 -17.32
N SER A 238 27.70 -15.11 -18.51
CA SER A 238 26.96 -14.33 -19.51
C SER A 238 25.55 -14.01 -19.04
N VAL A 239 24.84 -14.99 -18.47
CA VAL A 239 23.49 -14.80 -17.92
C VAL A 239 23.53 -13.79 -16.79
N LEU A 240 24.42 -13.96 -15.82
CA LEU A 240 24.59 -13.01 -14.71
C LEU A 240 24.85 -11.58 -15.23
N SER A 241 25.67 -11.43 -16.26
CA SER A 241 25.93 -10.14 -16.90
C SER A 241 24.66 -9.54 -17.52
N ILE A 242 23.84 -10.36 -18.20
CA ILE A 242 22.53 -9.95 -18.73
C ILE A 242 21.56 -9.59 -17.60
N ILE A 243 21.53 -10.35 -16.50
CA ILE A 243 20.71 -10.04 -15.30
C ILE A 243 21.06 -8.65 -14.79
N ASN A 244 22.35 -8.36 -14.63
CA ASN A 244 22.83 -7.07 -14.15
C ASN A 244 22.50 -5.94 -15.14
N LEU A 245 22.67 -6.17 -16.44
CA LEU A 245 22.33 -5.20 -17.48
C LEU A 245 20.82 -4.88 -17.49
N VAL A 246 19.97 -5.90 -17.45
CA VAL A 246 18.51 -5.73 -17.40
C VAL A 246 18.11 -5.04 -16.10
N GLY A 247 18.71 -5.40 -14.98
CA GLY A 247 18.51 -4.72 -13.70
C GLY A 247 18.86 -3.23 -13.79
N MET A 248 20.00 -2.89 -14.39
CA MET A 248 20.41 -1.49 -14.59
C MET A 248 19.46 -0.73 -15.52
N ILE A 249 19.08 -1.31 -16.67
CA ILE A 249 18.11 -0.70 -17.59
C ILE A 249 16.78 -0.46 -16.88
N TYR A 250 16.33 -1.43 -16.08
CA TYR A 250 15.09 -1.31 -15.34
C TYR A 250 15.12 -0.15 -14.35
N VAL A 251 16.19 -0.03 -13.56
CA VAL A 251 16.38 1.07 -12.60
C VAL A 251 16.53 2.42 -13.32
N ALA A 252 17.26 2.45 -14.44
CA ALA A 252 17.54 3.68 -15.17
C ALA A 252 16.36 4.20 -16.02
N VAL A 253 15.48 3.31 -16.48
CA VAL A 253 14.40 3.66 -17.43
C VAL A 253 13.01 3.44 -16.82
N VAL A 254 12.74 2.24 -16.33
CA VAL A 254 11.38 1.85 -15.91
C VAL A 254 10.98 2.57 -14.62
N LEU A 255 11.89 2.69 -13.66
CA LEU A 255 11.60 3.37 -12.40
C LEU A 255 11.31 4.87 -12.60
N PRO A 256 12.15 5.66 -13.32
CA PRO A 256 11.81 7.04 -13.67
C PRO A 256 10.51 7.16 -14.47
N MET A 257 10.23 6.22 -15.38
CA MET A 257 9.00 6.22 -16.16
C MET A 257 7.75 5.98 -15.31
N GLU A 258 7.79 5.06 -14.34
CA GLU A 258 6.72 4.87 -13.35
C GLU A 258 6.54 6.10 -12.45
N CYS A 259 7.63 6.72 -11.99
CA CYS A 259 7.58 7.98 -11.24
C CYS A 259 6.96 9.12 -12.06
N TYR A 260 7.35 9.25 -13.33
CA TYR A 260 6.79 10.25 -14.25
C TYR A 260 5.30 10.02 -14.51
N ARG A 261 4.89 8.76 -14.70
CA ARG A 261 3.47 8.38 -14.85
C ARG A 261 2.64 8.82 -13.65
N VAL A 262 3.14 8.56 -12.43
CA VAL A 262 2.47 8.98 -11.18
C VAL A 262 2.36 10.51 -11.11
N TRP A 263 3.42 11.23 -11.46
CA TRP A 263 3.42 12.69 -11.40
C TRP A 263 2.42 13.34 -12.37
N ARG A 264 2.32 12.79 -13.59
CA ARG A 264 1.47 13.33 -14.65
C ARG A 264 -0.02 13.05 -14.42
N ARG A 265 -0.38 11.97 -13.72
CA ARG A 265 -1.78 11.60 -13.53
C ARG A 265 -2.41 12.31 -12.33
N PRO A 266 -3.69 12.72 -12.44
CA PRO A 266 -4.40 13.34 -11.32
C PRO A 266 -4.65 12.34 -10.17
N ASP A 267 -4.91 11.06 -10.50
CA ASP A 267 -5.13 9.99 -9.52
C ASP A 267 -3.85 9.47 -8.85
N SER A 268 -2.67 9.89 -9.32
CA SER A 268 -1.38 9.41 -8.84
C SER A 268 -1.23 7.88 -8.85
N LEU A 269 -1.92 7.13 -9.72
CA LEU A 269 -1.87 5.66 -9.76
C LEU A 269 -0.72 5.13 -10.63
N ARG A 270 0.09 4.22 -10.06
CA ARG A 270 1.05 3.40 -10.83
C ARG A 270 0.34 2.29 -11.59
N LYS A 271 0.98 1.71 -12.61
CA LYS A 271 0.43 0.53 -13.29
C LYS A 271 0.18 -0.64 -12.33
N GLY A 272 1.12 -0.83 -11.39
CA GLY A 272 0.96 -1.82 -10.33
C GLY A 272 -0.27 -1.56 -9.47
N ASP A 273 -0.52 -0.29 -9.11
CA ASP A 273 -1.65 0.11 -8.27
C ASP A 273 -2.98 -0.22 -8.96
N GLU A 274 -3.10 0.10 -10.25
CA GLU A 274 -4.26 -0.25 -11.09
C GLU A 274 -4.49 -1.75 -11.21
N MET A 275 -3.42 -2.51 -11.49
CA MET A 275 -3.53 -3.96 -11.66
C MET A 275 -3.90 -4.67 -10.36
N ALA A 276 -3.48 -4.14 -9.22
CA ALA A 276 -3.82 -4.67 -7.90
C ALA A 276 -5.16 -4.17 -7.36
N GLY A 277 -5.79 -3.16 -7.99
CA GLY A 277 -6.97 -2.49 -7.45
C GLY A 277 -6.68 -1.78 -6.13
N THR A 278 -5.51 -1.16 -6.03
CA THR A 278 -5.02 -0.50 -4.81
C THR A 278 -4.72 0.97 -5.07
N MET A 279 -4.68 1.76 -4.01
CA MET A 279 -4.22 3.15 -4.04
C MET A 279 -3.33 3.42 -2.84
N VAL A 280 -2.58 4.52 -2.89
CA VAL A 280 -1.78 4.99 -1.77
C VAL A 280 -2.49 6.20 -1.17
N ILE A 281 -2.58 6.22 0.16
CA ILE A 281 -3.11 7.33 0.95
C ILE A 281 -2.03 7.85 1.91
N GLU A 282 -2.16 9.10 2.34
CA GLU A 282 -1.38 9.60 3.47
C GLU A 282 -1.90 8.96 4.77
N SER A 283 -0.98 8.61 5.66
CA SER A 283 -1.29 7.94 6.92
C SER A 283 -0.23 8.27 7.96
N SER A 284 -0.60 8.27 9.24
CA SER A 284 0.39 8.41 10.30
C SER A 284 1.34 7.20 10.32
N MET A 285 2.58 7.45 10.76
CA MET A 285 3.56 6.39 10.95
C MET A 285 3.06 5.44 12.05
N ASP A 286 3.02 4.14 11.78
CA ASP A 286 2.55 3.11 12.71
C ASP A 286 3.40 1.84 12.59
N PHE A 287 4.25 1.58 13.59
CA PHE A 287 5.05 0.36 13.70
C PHE A 287 4.47 -0.67 14.68
N SER A 288 3.30 -0.40 15.26
CA SER A 288 2.75 -1.19 16.37
C SER A 288 2.28 -2.60 15.98
N ASN A 289 2.03 -2.85 14.68
CA ASN A 289 1.43 -4.09 14.20
C ASN A 289 2.13 -4.60 12.93
N PRO A 290 3.31 -5.24 13.03
CA PRO A 290 4.09 -5.66 11.87
C PRO A 290 3.40 -6.71 11.00
N ILE A 291 2.55 -7.56 11.60
CA ILE A 291 1.86 -8.65 10.93
C ILE A 291 0.35 -8.34 10.92
N PRO A 292 -0.33 -8.40 9.76
CA PRO A 292 -1.78 -8.26 9.70
C PRO A 292 -2.45 -9.40 10.48
N ARG A 293 -3.48 -9.08 11.27
CA ARG A 293 -4.32 -10.10 11.91
C ARG A 293 -5.17 -10.73 10.80
N ALA A 294 -5.00 -12.05 10.60
CA ALA A 294 -5.81 -12.85 9.69
C ALA A 294 -7.25 -12.97 10.21
#